data_AF-A0A3D1GBE0-F1
#
_entry.id   AF-A0A3D1GBE0-F1
#
_cell.length_a   1.000
_cell.length_b   1.000
_cell.length_c   1.000
_cell.angle_alpha   90.00
_cell.angle_beta   90.00
_cell.angle_gamma   90.00
#
_symmetry.space_group_name_H-M   'P 1'
#
loop_
_entity.id
_entity.type
_entity.pdbx_description
1 polymer ?
#
loop_
_entity_poly.entity_id
_entity_poly.type
_entity_poly.pdbx_seq_one_letter_code
_entity_poly.pdbx_strand_id
1 'polypeptide(L)'
;MLAMGLPVSAQQSDQIVQLPPGDIKFAKGKIIVELADTVTSGFVEYQFKRLGYEILELKIAPLYGRIPQKLSNKQLTDLLYHPYIQHIEHLQRTFDEERFLASVKEKNMNPDDSLRYRNFLIRIAENAGYVVTFEEDVTTEMAETFSATQPELTLNVLQRPPNMVVVKTEPGKEKEVMDDLELLVYVTNTAMITLQNQD
;
A
#
# COMPACT_ATOMS: atom_id res chain seq x y z
N MET A 1 -29.53 -4.43 -40.19
CA MET A 1 -30.13 -4.07 -38.89
C MET A 1 -29.27 -4.70 -37.80
N LEU A 2 -28.91 -3.89 -36.81
CA LEU A 2 -27.86 -4.11 -35.81
C LEU A 2 -28.26 -5.15 -34.75
N ALA A 3 -27.32 -6.02 -34.40
CA ALA A 3 -27.42 -6.89 -33.23
C ALA A 3 -27.16 -6.06 -31.96
N MET A 4 -28.08 -6.17 -31.00
CA MET A 4 -28.02 -5.51 -29.70
C MET A 4 -26.98 -6.19 -28.80
N GLY A 5 -25.94 -5.46 -28.40
CA GLY A 5 -25.05 -5.84 -27.31
C GLY A 5 -25.71 -5.56 -25.96
N LEU A 6 -25.66 -6.54 -25.06
CA LEU A 6 -26.11 -6.42 -23.67
C LEU A 6 -25.23 -5.41 -22.90
N PRO A 7 -25.78 -4.60 -21.99
CA PRO A 7 -25.00 -3.76 -21.10
C PRO A 7 -24.30 -4.63 -20.05
N VAL A 8 -22.96 -4.54 -19.99
CA VAL A 8 -22.19 -5.00 -18.83
C VAL A 8 -22.35 -3.94 -17.75
N SER A 9 -22.99 -4.30 -16.63
CA SER A 9 -23.07 -3.43 -15.45
C SER A 9 -21.72 -3.43 -14.72
N ALA A 10 -21.10 -2.27 -14.59
CA ALA A 10 -20.08 -2.04 -13.57
C ALA A 10 -20.77 -1.53 -12.30
N GLN A 11 -20.51 -2.21 -11.17
CA GLN A 11 -21.03 -1.83 -9.86
C GLN A 11 -20.42 -0.51 -9.35
N GLN A 12 -21.26 0.22 -8.63
CA GLN A 12 -21.04 1.51 -7.96
C GLN A 12 -19.71 1.64 -7.21
N SER A 13 -18.90 2.60 -7.64
CA SER A 13 -18.23 3.53 -6.74
C SER A 13 -18.77 4.93 -7.05
N ASP A 14 -19.32 5.61 -6.04
CA ASP A 14 -19.87 6.94 -6.20
C ASP A 14 -18.74 7.92 -6.57
N GLN A 15 -18.95 8.60 -7.71
CA GLN A 15 -18.08 9.58 -8.38
C GLN A 15 -17.02 9.00 -9.33
N ILE A 16 -17.48 8.40 -10.43
CA ILE A 16 -16.76 8.53 -11.70
C ILE A 16 -16.78 10.02 -12.07
N VAL A 17 -15.70 10.73 -11.75
CA VAL A 17 -15.47 12.07 -12.32
C VAL A 17 -15.28 11.87 -13.82
N GLN A 18 -16.36 12.06 -14.59
CA GLN A 18 -16.25 12.22 -16.04
C GLN A 18 -15.51 13.53 -16.29
N LEU A 19 -14.20 13.42 -16.46
CA LEU A 19 -13.36 14.55 -16.87
C LEU A 19 -13.78 14.96 -18.30
N PRO A 20 -13.98 16.26 -18.55
CA PRO A 20 -14.42 16.73 -19.85
C PRO A 20 -13.42 16.34 -20.95
N PRO A 21 -13.90 15.91 -22.14
CA PRO A 21 -13.03 15.54 -23.25
C PRO A 21 -12.26 16.79 -23.73
N GLY A 22 -10.95 16.83 -23.44
CA GLY A 22 -10.07 17.92 -23.89
C GLY A 22 -8.80 18.11 -23.06
N ASP A 23 -8.83 17.81 -21.75
CA ASP A 23 -7.77 18.24 -20.83
C ASP A 23 -6.90 17.12 -20.26
N ILE A 24 -7.21 15.85 -20.57
CA ILE A 24 -6.37 14.72 -20.13
C ILE A 24 -5.26 14.47 -21.16
N LYS A 25 -4.02 14.77 -20.79
CA LYS A 25 -2.84 14.30 -21.52
C LYS A 25 -2.36 12.99 -20.92
N PHE A 26 -2.07 12.01 -21.75
CA PHE A 26 -1.46 10.75 -21.31
C PHE A 26 0.05 10.75 -21.58
N ALA A 27 0.81 10.12 -20.70
CA ALA A 27 2.23 9.86 -20.93
C ALA A 27 2.34 8.83 -22.06
N LYS A 28 2.86 9.26 -23.21
CA LYS A 28 3.08 8.37 -24.35
C LYS A 28 4.21 7.39 -24.07
N GLY A 29 4.07 6.17 -24.58
CA GLY A 29 5.07 5.11 -24.47
C GLY A 29 5.18 4.50 -23.07
N LYS A 30 4.17 4.66 -22.22
CA LYS A 30 4.16 4.13 -20.85
C LYS A 30 2.76 3.70 -20.44
N ILE A 31 2.68 2.58 -19.74
CA ILE A 31 1.46 2.09 -19.11
C ILE A 31 1.76 1.67 -17.68
N ILE A 32 0.74 1.70 -16.82
CA ILE A 32 0.78 1.12 -15.49
C ILE A 32 -0.02 -0.18 -15.49
N VAL A 33 0.50 -1.19 -14.80
CA VAL A 33 -0.08 -2.51 -14.67
C VAL A 33 -0.21 -2.79 -13.18
N GLU A 34 -1.43 -3.04 -12.73
CA GLU A 34 -1.71 -3.50 -11.38
C GLU A 34 -1.58 -5.01 -11.33
N LEU A 35 -1.00 -5.51 -10.24
CA LEU A 35 -0.60 -6.89 -10.07
C LEU A 35 -1.33 -7.48 -8.86
N ALA A 36 -1.51 -8.80 -8.88
CA ALA A 36 -2.07 -9.54 -7.76
C ALA A 36 -1.20 -9.42 -6.49
N ASP A 37 -1.82 -9.50 -5.31
CA ASP A 37 -1.11 -9.36 -4.04
C ASP A 37 -0.12 -10.50 -3.75
N THR A 38 -0.23 -11.61 -4.47
CA THR A 38 0.58 -12.83 -4.31
C THR A 38 1.88 -12.82 -5.12
N VAL A 39 2.15 -11.78 -5.92
CA VAL A 39 3.39 -11.70 -6.70
C VAL A 39 4.54 -11.10 -5.89
N THR A 40 5.75 -11.58 -6.19
CA THR A 40 6.99 -11.02 -5.66
C THR A 40 7.74 -10.23 -6.72
N SER A 41 8.61 -9.32 -6.29
CA SER A 41 9.42 -8.49 -7.19
C SER A 41 10.22 -9.33 -8.21
N GLY A 42 10.91 -10.37 -7.72
CA GLY A 42 11.71 -11.24 -8.57
C GLY A 42 10.89 -12.07 -9.59
N PHE A 43 9.68 -12.49 -9.24
CA PHE A 43 8.78 -13.17 -10.17
C PHE A 43 8.37 -12.24 -11.32
N VAL A 44 7.97 -11.01 -11.00
CA VAL A 44 7.51 -10.02 -11.98
C VAL A 44 8.63 -9.63 -12.93
N GLU A 45 9.82 -9.30 -12.40
CA GLU A 45 10.99 -8.98 -13.22
C GLU A 45 11.33 -10.10 -14.21
N TYR A 46 11.31 -11.35 -13.73
CA TYR A 46 11.58 -12.52 -14.58
C TYR A 46 10.54 -12.68 -15.69
N GLN A 47 9.25 -12.61 -15.37
CA GLN A 47 8.19 -12.83 -16.36
C GLN A 47 8.14 -11.73 -17.41
N PHE A 48 8.16 -10.46 -17.00
CA PHE A 48 8.11 -9.33 -17.93
C PHE A 48 9.32 -9.33 -18.87
N LYS A 49 10.53 -9.58 -18.32
CA LYS A 49 11.74 -9.73 -19.14
C LYS A 49 11.61 -10.88 -20.15
N ARG A 50 11.03 -12.02 -19.75
CA ARG A 50 10.83 -13.18 -20.65
C ARG A 50 9.85 -12.88 -21.79
N LEU A 51 8.86 -12.03 -21.53
CA LEU A 51 7.89 -11.57 -22.53
C LEU A 51 8.42 -10.42 -23.40
N GLY A 52 9.62 -9.89 -23.10
CA GLY A 52 10.25 -8.83 -23.87
C GLY A 52 9.85 -7.41 -23.45
N TYR A 53 9.20 -7.25 -22.30
CA TYR A 53 8.82 -5.94 -21.78
C TYR A 53 9.94 -5.31 -20.95
N GLU A 54 10.12 -4.00 -21.10
CA GLU A 54 11.05 -3.19 -20.31
C GLU A 54 10.28 -2.55 -19.14
N ILE A 55 10.67 -2.92 -17.91
CA ILE A 55 10.14 -2.32 -16.69
C ILE A 55 10.88 -1.00 -16.43
N LEU A 56 10.12 0.08 -16.28
CA LEU A 56 10.63 1.41 -15.89
C LEU A 56 10.60 1.61 -14.38
N GLU A 57 9.57 1.08 -13.72
CA GLU A 57 9.37 1.19 -12.27
C GLU A 57 8.63 -0.04 -11.78
N LEU A 58 9.05 -0.60 -10.64
CA LEU A 58 8.38 -1.70 -9.97
C LEU A 58 8.09 -1.30 -8.52
N LYS A 59 6.83 -1.40 -8.12
CA LYS A 59 6.34 -1.09 -6.77
C LYS A 59 5.57 -2.27 -6.23
N ILE A 60 6.29 -3.16 -5.55
CA ILE A 60 5.73 -4.23 -4.75
C ILE A 60 6.23 -4.00 -3.34
N ALA A 61 5.32 -3.59 -2.46
CA ALA A 61 5.63 -3.33 -1.06
C ALA A 61 5.07 -4.48 -0.22
N PRO A 62 5.74 -4.91 0.86
CA PRO A 62 5.18 -5.92 1.75
C PRO A 62 3.93 -5.36 2.47
N LEU A 63 3.13 -6.28 3.00
CA LEU A 63 2.06 -5.92 3.92
C LEU A 63 2.65 -5.57 5.29
N TYR A 64 2.01 -4.63 6.00
CA TYR A 64 2.43 -4.23 7.35
C TYR A 64 1.32 -4.48 8.35
N GLY A 65 1.70 -4.88 9.55
CA GLY A 65 0.83 -5.03 10.70
C GLY A 65 1.30 -4.18 11.87
N ARG A 66 0.37 -3.76 12.73
CA ARG A 66 0.68 -3.05 13.97
C ARG A 66 0.12 -3.76 15.18
N ILE A 67 1.00 -3.99 16.15
CA ILE A 67 0.67 -4.54 17.48
C ILE A 67 0.82 -3.40 18.49
N PRO A 68 -0.27 -2.83 19.03
CA PRO A 68 -0.24 -1.63 19.86
C PRO A 68 0.08 -1.92 21.34
N GLN A 69 0.65 -3.09 21.63
CA GLN A 69 0.93 -3.53 23.00
C GLN A 69 2.34 -4.11 23.12
N LYS A 70 2.84 -4.11 24.35
CA LYS A 70 4.07 -4.82 24.69
C LYS A 70 3.86 -6.32 24.59
N LEU A 71 4.83 -7.00 23.98
CA LEU A 71 4.83 -8.45 23.82
C LEU A 71 5.77 -9.11 24.82
N SER A 72 5.41 -10.31 25.26
CA SER A 72 6.33 -11.16 26.01
C SER A 72 7.45 -11.67 25.10
N ASN A 73 8.59 -12.06 25.69
CA ASN A 73 9.70 -12.64 24.92
C ASN A 73 9.26 -13.88 24.13
N LYS A 74 8.35 -14.68 24.69
CA LYS A 74 7.79 -15.85 23.99
C LYS A 74 7.01 -15.43 22.75
N GLN A 75 6.07 -14.49 22.88
CA GLN A 75 5.29 -13.98 21.74
C GLN A 75 6.16 -13.37 20.65
N LEU A 76 7.19 -12.60 21.03
CA LEU A 76 8.16 -12.06 20.07
C LEU A 76 8.91 -13.18 19.35
N THR A 77 9.35 -14.20 20.07
CA THR A 77 10.03 -15.36 19.50
C THR A 77 9.11 -16.10 18.53
N ASP A 78 7.87 -16.36 18.93
CA ASP A 78 6.87 -17.06 18.11
C ASP A 78 6.58 -16.27 16.81
N LEU A 79 6.48 -14.94 16.89
CA LEU A 79 6.32 -14.07 15.72
C LEU A 79 7.57 -14.08 14.82
N LEU A 80 8.77 -13.97 15.39
CA LEU A 80 10.03 -13.93 14.62
C LEU A 80 10.29 -15.19 13.80
N TYR A 81 9.76 -16.34 14.25
CA TYR A 81 9.91 -17.62 13.55
C TYR A 81 8.67 -18.01 12.73
N HIS A 82 7.65 -17.16 12.66
CA HIS A 82 6.46 -17.45 11.87
C HIS A 82 6.76 -17.26 10.37
N PRO A 83 6.35 -18.19 9.48
CA PRO A 83 6.71 -18.15 8.06
C PRO A 83 6.20 -16.94 7.28
N TYR A 84 5.19 -16.24 7.79
CA TYR A 84 4.66 -15.02 7.17
C TYR A 84 5.39 -13.74 7.59
N ILE A 85 6.27 -13.81 8.59
CA ILE A 85 6.85 -12.63 9.22
C ILE A 85 8.29 -12.49 8.75
N GLN A 86 8.55 -11.42 8.01
CA GLN A 86 9.89 -11.10 7.52
C GLN A 86 10.68 -10.34 8.59
N HIS A 87 10.04 -9.37 9.25
CA HIS A 87 10.70 -8.49 10.19
C HIS A 87 9.74 -7.96 11.26
N ILE A 88 10.28 -7.66 12.45
CA ILE A 88 9.54 -7.02 13.53
C ILE A 88 10.37 -5.83 14.04
N GLU A 89 9.80 -4.64 13.92
CA GLU A 89 10.37 -3.40 14.43
C GLU A 89 9.69 -3.01 15.74
N HIS A 90 10.47 -2.70 16.76
CA HIS A 90 9.95 -2.17 18.02
C HIS A 90 9.85 -0.65 17.95
N LEU A 91 8.63 -0.12 18.02
CA LEU A 91 8.38 1.31 18.08
C LEU A 91 8.65 1.82 19.50
N GLN A 92 9.89 2.22 19.77
CA GLN A 92 10.19 3.06 20.92
C GLN A 92 9.92 4.52 20.56
N ARG A 93 8.91 5.11 21.18
CA ARG A 93 8.67 6.54 21.13
C ARG A 93 9.17 7.15 22.44
N THR A 94 10.10 8.08 22.37
CA THR A 94 10.51 8.88 23.52
C THR A 94 9.73 10.18 23.53
N PHE A 95 9.33 10.65 24.71
CA PHE A 95 8.79 11.99 24.85
C PHE A 95 9.92 13.01 24.72
N ASP A 96 9.79 13.91 23.74
CA ASP A 96 10.74 15.00 23.48
C ASP A 96 10.19 16.30 24.10
N GLU A 97 10.75 16.67 25.27
CA GLU A 97 10.33 17.85 26.03
C GLU A 97 10.61 19.16 25.25
N GLU A 98 11.68 19.23 24.45
CA GLU A 98 12.01 20.43 23.67
C GLU A 98 10.99 20.67 22.56
N ARG A 99 10.63 19.62 21.81
CA ARG A 99 9.57 19.71 20.79
C ARG A 99 8.20 20.01 21.38
N PHE A 100 7.90 19.47 22.56
CA PHE A 100 6.67 19.80 23.28
C PHE A 100 6.62 21.30 23.64
N LEU A 101 7.66 21.85 24.25
CA LEU A 101 7.72 23.26 24.63
C LEU A 101 7.64 24.19 23.40
N ALA A 102 8.29 23.81 22.29
CA ALA A 102 8.16 24.53 21.02
C ALA A 102 6.71 24.55 20.52
N SER A 103 6.02 23.40 20.56
CA SER A 103 4.61 23.28 20.15
C SER A 103 3.66 24.09 21.02
N VAL A 104 3.89 24.14 22.34
CA VAL A 104 3.10 24.94 23.29
C VAL A 104 3.21 26.43 22.96
N LYS A 105 4.43 26.89 22.65
CA LYS A 105 4.69 28.27 22.26
C LYS A 105 4.11 28.63 20.89
N GLU A 106 4.30 27.77 19.89
CA GLU A 106 3.78 27.99 18.53
C GLU A 106 2.26 28.06 18.50
N LYS A 107 1.59 27.20 19.26
CA LYS A 107 0.12 27.10 19.31
C LYS A 107 -0.52 27.99 20.36
N ASN A 108 0.26 28.80 21.10
CA ASN A 108 -0.20 29.62 22.22
C ASN A 108 -1.14 28.87 23.17
N MET A 109 -0.76 27.65 23.56
CA MET A 109 -1.62 26.82 24.41
C MET A 109 -1.73 27.43 25.81
N ASN A 110 -2.94 27.43 26.38
CA ASN A 110 -3.13 27.77 27.79
C ASN A 110 -2.58 26.64 28.71
N PRO A 111 -2.42 26.88 30.02
CA PRO A 111 -1.85 25.90 30.94
C PRO A 111 -2.59 24.56 30.99
N ASP A 112 -3.93 24.58 30.94
CA ASP A 112 -4.74 23.37 31.00
C ASP A 112 -4.61 22.52 29.73
N ASP A 113 -4.61 23.16 28.56
CA ASP A 113 -4.42 22.50 27.27
C ASP A 113 -3.00 21.96 27.11
N SER A 114 -2.00 22.71 27.59
CA SER A 114 -0.60 22.28 27.63
C SER A 114 -0.43 21.02 28.48
N LEU A 115 -1.05 20.97 29.67
CA LEU A 115 -1.00 19.79 30.55
C LEU A 115 -1.69 18.58 29.92
N ARG A 116 -2.87 18.78 29.30
CA ARG A 116 -3.58 17.72 28.57
C ARG A 116 -2.74 17.18 27.40
N TYR A 117 -2.13 18.07 26.63
CA TYR A 117 -1.28 17.71 25.51
C TYR A 117 -0.01 16.96 25.95
N ARG A 118 0.62 17.39 27.05
CA ARG A 118 1.76 16.69 27.66
C ARG A 118 1.41 15.27 28.06
N ASN A 119 0.31 15.10 28.80
CA ASN A 119 -0.15 13.79 29.25
C ASN A 119 -0.50 12.88 28.06
N PHE A 120 -1.07 13.43 26.99
CA PHE A 120 -1.32 12.71 25.75
C PHE A 120 -0.03 12.23 25.08
N LEU A 121 0.98 13.10 24.95
CA LEU A 121 2.26 12.74 24.34
C LEU A 121 3.04 11.73 25.17
N ILE A 122 3.05 11.87 26.51
CA ILE A 122 3.64 10.88 27.42
C ILE A 122 2.95 9.53 27.25
N ARG A 123 1.61 9.50 27.25
CA ARG A 123 0.85 8.26 27.04
C ARG A 123 1.14 7.61 25.68
N ILE A 124 1.35 8.40 24.63
CA ILE A 124 1.75 7.88 23.31
C ILE A 124 3.19 7.38 23.32
N ALA A 125 4.10 8.04 24.04
CA ALA A 125 5.48 7.61 24.19
C ALA A 125 5.57 6.29 24.98
N GLU A 126 4.75 6.12 26.00
CA GLU A 126 4.65 4.90 26.81
C GLU A 126 3.95 3.75 26.08
N ASN A 127 3.17 4.03 25.03
CA ASN A 127 2.59 3.01 24.15
C ASN A 127 3.67 2.45 23.21
N ALA A 128 4.58 1.67 23.78
CA ALA A 128 5.48 0.79 23.06
C ALA A 128 4.65 -0.26 22.30
N GLY A 129 4.89 -0.34 21.00
CA GLY A 129 4.23 -1.31 20.12
C GLY A 129 5.21 -1.84 19.10
N TYR A 130 4.73 -2.73 18.25
CA TYR A 130 5.53 -3.34 17.20
C TYR A 130 4.92 -3.08 15.84
N VAL A 131 5.77 -2.83 14.86
CA VAL A 131 5.43 -2.93 13.44
C VAL A 131 5.94 -4.27 12.97
N VAL A 132 5.07 -5.01 12.32
CA VAL A 132 5.35 -6.32 11.74
C VAL A 132 5.37 -6.14 10.24
N THR A 133 6.45 -6.54 9.59
CA THR A 133 6.53 -6.62 8.14
C THR A 133 6.32 -8.07 7.74
N PHE A 134 5.33 -8.31 6.89
CA PHE A 134 5.08 -9.63 6.34
C PHE A 134 5.97 -9.91 5.13
N GLU A 135 6.14 -11.18 4.77
CA GLU A 135 6.77 -11.55 3.50
C GLU A 135 5.97 -11.01 2.30
N GLU A 136 6.64 -10.78 1.16
CA GLU A 136 6.06 -10.09 -0.01
C GLU A 136 4.83 -10.80 -0.62
N ASP A 137 4.78 -12.13 -0.49
CA ASP A 137 3.74 -13.02 -1.03
C ASP A 137 2.53 -13.18 -0.09
N VAL A 138 2.59 -12.62 1.11
CA VAL A 138 1.49 -12.66 2.09
C VAL A 138 0.40 -11.68 1.68
N THR A 139 -0.82 -12.20 1.48
CA THR A 139 -2.01 -11.39 1.18
C THR A 139 -2.66 -10.83 2.45
N THR A 140 -3.53 -9.83 2.29
CA THR A 140 -4.36 -9.30 3.38
C THR A 140 -5.18 -10.41 4.05
N GLU A 141 -5.80 -11.29 3.26
CA GLU A 141 -6.58 -12.43 3.77
C GLU A 141 -5.73 -13.40 4.61
N MET A 142 -4.50 -13.71 4.16
CA MET A 142 -3.57 -14.56 4.89
C MET A 142 -3.15 -13.93 6.22
N ALA A 143 -2.88 -12.62 6.22
CA ALA A 143 -2.52 -11.89 7.44
C ALA A 143 -3.69 -11.73 8.41
N GLU A 144 -4.91 -11.52 7.92
CA GLU A 144 -6.12 -11.49 8.73
C GLU A 144 -6.41 -12.87 9.35
N THR A 145 -6.26 -13.94 8.57
CA THR A 145 -6.38 -15.31 9.06
C THR A 145 -5.35 -15.58 10.15
N PHE A 146 -4.10 -15.19 9.93
CA PHE A 146 -3.04 -15.28 10.92
C PHE A 146 -3.39 -14.50 12.20
N SER A 147 -3.88 -13.26 12.07
CA SER A 147 -4.33 -12.44 13.21
C SER A 147 -5.43 -13.14 14.01
N ALA A 148 -6.38 -13.79 13.33
CA ALA A 148 -7.46 -14.54 13.97
C ALA A 148 -6.96 -15.78 14.75
N THR A 149 -5.82 -16.37 14.37
CA THR A 149 -5.20 -17.47 15.13
C THR A 149 -4.46 -17.02 16.39
N GLN A 150 -4.17 -15.73 16.52
CA GLN A 150 -3.42 -15.13 17.62
C GLN A 150 -4.21 -13.93 18.22
N PRO A 151 -5.44 -14.15 18.72
CA PRO A 151 -6.34 -13.07 19.13
C PRO A 151 -5.76 -12.20 20.25
N GLU A 152 -4.83 -12.73 21.05
CA GLU A 152 -4.14 -12.00 22.11
C GLU A 152 -3.17 -10.94 21.59
N LEU A 153 -2.73 -11.00 20.32
CA LEU A 153 -1.72 -10.11 19.77
C LEU A 153 -2.29 -8.77 19.27
N THR A 154 -3.63 -8.59 19.24
CA THR A 154 -4.30 -7.38 18.73
C THR A 154 -3.61 -6.82 17.47
N LEU A 155 -3.37 -7.70 16.50
CA LEU A 155 -2.65 -7.37 15.28
C LEU A 155 -3.59 -6.67 14.31
N ASN A 156 -3.29 -5.40 14.04
CA ASN A 156 -4.04 -4.59 13.07
C ASN A 156 -3.29 -4.60 11.74
N VAL A 157 -3.84 -5.28 10.74
CA VAL A 157 -3.30 -5.29 9.38
C VAL A 157 -3.55 -3.92 8.75
N LEU A 158 -2.50 -3.30 8.22
CA LEU A 158 -2.57 -2.02 7.54
C LEU A 158 -2.92 -2.24 6.07
N GLN A 159 -3.65 -1.31 5.47
CA GLN A 159 -3.94 -1.38 4.03
C GLN A 159 -2.65 -1.30 3.22
N ARG A 160 -2.49 -2.25 2.29
CA ARG A 160 -1.39 -2.27 1.32
C ARG A 160 -1.77 -1.36 0.14
N PRO A 161 -0.87 -0.50 -0.35
CA PRO A 161 -1.06 0.11 -1.66
C PRO A 161 -1.05 -0.99 -2.73
N PRO A 162 -1.74 -0.80 -3.87
CA PRO A 162 -1.72 -1.78 -4.97
C PRO A 162 -0.29 -2.09 -5.43
N ASN A 163 -0.02 -3.36 -5.72
CA ASN A 163 1.21 -3.77 -6.39
C ASN A 163 1.16 -3.28 -7.85
N MET A 164 2.20 -2.58 -8.29
CA MET A 164 2.20 -1.93 -9.60
C MET A 164 3.54 -2.06 -10.30
N VAL A 165 3.49 -2.12 -11.63
CA VAL A 165 4.66 -2.02 -12.50
C VAL A 165 4.37 -1.03 -13.63
N VAL A 166 5.35 -0.18 -13.94
CA VAL A 166 5.30 0.74 -15.08
C VAL A 166 6.12 0.13 -16.20
N VAL A 167 5.48 -0.08 -17.34
CA VAL A 167 6.07 -0.73 -18.50
C VAL A 167 6.27 0.29 -19.61
N LYS A 168 7.41 0.22 -20.28
CA LYS A 168 7.69 1.01 -21.47
C LYS A 168 7.01 0.38 -22.69
N THR A 169 6.40 1.21 -23.50
CA THR A 169 5.80 0.83 -24.77
C THR A 169 6.28 1.75 -25.89
N GLU A 170 6.05 1.34 -27.14
CA GLU A 170 6.15 2.29 -28.25
C GLU A 170 4.95 3.27 -28.20
N PRO A 171 5.15 4.56 -28.52
CA PRO A 171 4.05 5.50 -28.64
C PRO A 171 3.01 5.06 -29.67
N GLY A 172 1.75 4.96 -29.27
CA GLY A 172 0.64 4.47 -30.10
C GLY A 172 0.40 2.95 -30.03
N LYS A 173 1.21 2.22 -29.27
CA LYS A 173 1.08 0.77 -29.01
C LYS A 173 0.59 0.45 -27.59
N GLU A 174 0.29 1.46 -26.78
CA GLU A 174 -0.09 1.30 -25.37
C GLU A 174 -1.27 0.33 -25.21
N LYS A 175 -2.31 0.48 -26.03
CA LYS A 175 -3.52 -0.35 -25.95
C LYS A 175 -3.24 -1.82 -26.29
N GLU A 176 -2.43 -2.09 -27.32
CA GLU A 176 -2.08 -3.46 -27.71
C GLU A 176 -1.30 -4.16 -26.58
N VAL A 177 -0.35 -3.44 -25.97
CA VAL A 177 0.41 -3.96 -24.82
C VAL A 177 -0.49 -4.17 -23.60
N MET A 178 -1.45 -3.28 -23.35
CA MET A 178 -2.45 -3.44 -22.29
C MET A 178 -3.27 -4.73 -22.51
N ASP A 179 -3.84 -4.90 -23.71
CA ASP A 179 -4.63 -6.07 -24.07
C ASP A 179 -3.82 -7.38 -23.89
N ASP A 180 -2.53 -7.38 -24.27
CA ASP A 180 -1.63 -8.53 -24.09
C ASP A 180 -1.34 -8.84 -22.61
N LEU A 181 -1.08 -7.81 -21.81
CA LEU A 181 -0.74 -7.96 -20.38
C LEU A 181 -1.94 -8.36 -19.54
N GLU A 182 -3.16 -7.97 -19.90
CA GLU A 182 -4.40 -8.40 -19.24
C GLU A 182 -4.65 -9.91 -19.35
N LEU A 183 -4.01 -10.59 -20.31
CA LEU A 183 -4.07 -12.06 -20.41
C LEU A 183 -3.24 -12.78 -19.34
N LEU A 184 -2.37 -12.06 -18.63
CA LEU A 184 -1.55 -12.63 -17.58
C LEU A 184 -2.38 -12.80 -16.30
N VAL A 185 -2.42 -14.04 -15.79
CA VAL A 185 -3.26 -14.42 -14.63
C VAL A 185 -2.98 -13.64 -13.34
N TYR A 186 -1.83 -12.99 -13.25
CA TYR A 186 -1.39 -12.20 -12.10
C TYR A 186 -1.49 -10.69 -12.33
N VAL A 187 -2.00 -10.26 -13.48
CA VAL A 187 -2.36 -8.87 -13.78
C VAL A 187 -3.83 -8.69 -13.43
N THR A 188 -4.11 -7.69 -12.59
CA THR A 188 -5.48 -7.38 -12.14
C THR A 188 -6.10 -6.28 -12.97
N ASN A 189 -5.28 -5.35 -13.46
CA ASN A 189 -5.73 -4.20 -14.25
C ASN A 189 -4.58 -3.60 -15.05
N THR A 190 -4.90 -2.89 -16.13
CA THR A 190 -3.94 -2.06 -16.86
C THR A 190 -4.52 -0.67 -17.10
N ALA A 191 -3.67 0.36 -17.09
CA ALA A 191 -4.11 1.74 -17.33
C ALA A 191 -3.06 2.59 -18.02
N MET A 192 -3.52 3.62 -18.72
CA MET A 192 -2.65 4.69 -19.23
C MET A 192 -2.31 5.67 -18.11
N ILE A 193 -1.09 6.21 -18.13
CA ILE A 193 -0.65 7.19 -17.13
C ILE A 193 -1.10 8.59 -17.55
N THR A 194 -1.89 9.26 -16.73
CA THR A 194 -2.27 10.67 -16.95
C THR A 194 -1.17 11.62 -16.51
N LEU A 195 -0.88 12.64 -17.31
CA LEU A 195 -0.04 13.78 -16.95
C LEU A 195 -0.92 14.82 -16.26
N GLN A 196 -0.68 15.08 -14.98
CA GLN A 196 -1.23 16.29 -14.35
C GLN A 196 -0.37 17.48 -14.80
N ASN A 197 -0.98 18.46 -15.47
CA ASN A 197 -0.35 19.77 -15.60
C ASN A 197 -0.31 20.36 -14.18
N GLN A 198 0.88 20.47 -13.59
CA GLN A 198 1.08 21.37 -12.47
C GLN A 198 1.28 22.76 -13.09
N ASP A 199 0.23 23.57 -13.05
CA ASP A 199 0.33 25.02 -13.27
C ASP A 199 1.00 25.69 -12.06
#